data_AF-A0A9R0QPJ6-F1
#
_entry.id   AF-A0A9R0QPJ6-F1
#
_cell.length_a   1.000
_cell.length_b   1.000
_cell.length_c   1.000
_cell.angle_alpha   90.00
_cell.angle_beta   90.00
_cell.angle_gamma   90.00
#
_symmetry.space_group_name_H-M   'P 1'
#
loop_
_entity.id
_entity.type
_entity.pdbx_description
1 polymer ?
#
loop_
_entity_poly.entity_id
_entity_poly.type
_entity_poly.pdbx_seq_one_letter_code
_entity_poly.pdbx_strand_id
1 'polypeptide(L)'
;MGFVSKKEFDEILTQLKRKKGLDGTGSDITLDDVRIFAKEIVEMEIARHAADGLGMVDYALGSGGGKVVKHSGAFKKAKSILPRRSESHKMLEPSFGQPGECFALEGSVGFVEIRLRTGIVPEAVTLEHVDKYWTSYVLPLN
;
A
#
# COMPACT_ATOMS: atom_id res chain seq x y z
N MET A 1 7.75 -7.99 6.38
CA MET A 1 8.38 -7.11 7.39
C MET A 1 9.81 -7.57 7.58
N GLY A 2 10.77 -6.82 7.05
CA GLY A 2 12.19 -7.13 7.19
C GLY A 2 12.76 -6.46 8.44
N PHE A 3 13.53 -7.19 9.24
CA PHE A 3 14.36 -6.58 10.28
C PHE A 3 15.45 -5.75 9.61
N VAL A 4 15.76 -4.58 10.19
CA VAL A 4 16.85 -3.71 9.73
C VAL A 4 18.15 -4.51 9.77
N SER A 5 18.82 -4.63 8.63
CA SER A 5 20.12 -5.30 8.55
C SER A 5 21.19 -4.47 9.27
N LYS A 6 22.27 -5.12 9.73
CA LYS A 6 23.38 -4.40 10.39
C LYS A 6 23.93 -3.25 9.54
N LYS A 7 23.96 -3.42 8.21
CA LYS A 7 24.42 -2.39 7.27
C LYS A 7 23.49 -1.18 7.23
N GLU A 8 22.19 -1.41 7.17
CA GLU A 8 21.20 -0.31 7.23
C GLU A 8 21.25 0.40 8.58
N PHE A 9 21.48 -0.33 9.67
CA PHE A 9 21.65 0.26 10.99
C PHE A 9 22.90 1.14 11.09
N ASP A 10 24.04 0.69 10.55
CA ASP A 10 25.28 1.47 10.50
C ASP A 10 25.15 2.73 9.63
N GLU A 11 24.41 2.64 8.52
CA GLU A 11 24.10 3.79 7.66
C GLU A 11 23.23 4.82 8.38
N ILE A 12 22.19 4.34 9.08
CA ILE A 12 21.33 5.14 9.94
C ILE A 12 22.14 5.84 11.05
N LEU A 13 23.05 5.12 11.71
CA LEU A 13 23.97 5.67 12.71
C LEU A 13 24.92 6.73 12.13
N THR A 14 25.35 6.54 10.89
CA THR A 14 26.22 7.50 10.18
C THR A 14 25.44 8.78 9.84
N GLN A 15 24.19 8.64 9.40
CA GLN A 15 23.28 9.79 9.19
C GLN A 15 23.02 10.56 10.48
N LEU A 16 22.85 9.84 11.59
CA LEU A 16 22.70 10.43 12.93
C LEU A 16 23.89 11.30 13.33
N LYS A 17 25.11 10.78 13.19
CA LYS A 17 26.35 11.53 13.48
C LYS A 17 26.46 12.81 12.64
N ARG A 18 26.04 12.74 11.37
CA ARG A 18 26.08 13.86 10.44
C ARG A 18 25.01 14.93 10.74
N LYS A 19 23.76 14.53 11.03
CA LYS A 19 22.63 15.45 11.29
C LYS A 19 22.82 16.26 12.59
N LYS A 20 23.55 15.71 13.57
CA LYS A 20 23.82 16.37 14.87
C LYS A 20 25.00 17.37 14.82
N GLY A 21 25.69 17.50 13.69
CA GLY A 21 26.84 18.42 13.58
C GLY A 21 28.01 18.05 14.50
N LEU A 22 28.25 16.75 14.71
CA LEU A 22 29.35 16.23 15.52
C LEU A 22 30.62 16.03 14.67
N ASP A 23 31.00 17.04 13.89
CA ASP A 23 32.35 17.10 13.31
C ASP A 23 33.32 17.58 14.39
N GLY A 24 33.91 16.64 15.13
CA GLY A 24 35.23 16.90 15.74
C GLY A 24 35.50 16.50 17.19
N THR A 25 34.56 15.91 17.94
CA THR A 25 34.90 15.45 19.31
C THR A 25 34.17 14.18 19.66
N GLY A 26 34.95 13.13 20.00
CA GLY A 26 34.48 11.79 20.34
C GLY A 26 33.52 11.78 21.53
N SER A 27 32.26 12.10 21.27
CA SER A 27 31.16 11.99 22.22
C SER A 27 30.38 10.73 21.91
N ASP A 28 30.26 9.89 22.93
CA ASP A 28 29.51 8.65 22.91
C ASP A 28 28.04 8.95 22.55
N ILE A 29 27.45 8.15 21.65
CA ILE A 29 26.02 8.24 21.34
C ILE A 29 25.28 7.78 22.60
N THR A 30 24.50 8.67 23.20
CA THR A 30 23.75 8.33 24.41
C THR A 30 22.47 7.56 24.07
N LEU A 31 21.94 6.79 25.02
CA LEU A 31 20.66 6.08 24.85
C LEU A 31 19.50 7.06 24.56
N ASP A 32 19.57 8.29 25.07
CA ASP A 32 18.58 9.32 24.81
C ASP A 32 18.61 9.80 23.36
N ASP A 33 19.80 9.90 22.75
CA ASP A 33 19.95 10.24 21.34
C ASP A 33 19.33 9.17 20.43
N VAL A 34 19.57 7.89 20.75
CA VAL A 34 18.97 6.76 20.03
C VAL A 34 17.45 6.79 20.19
N ARG A 35 16.94 7.09 21.39
CA ARG A 35 15.51 7.14 21.67
C ARG A 35 14.80 8.25 20.90
N ILE A 36 15.37 9.46 20.86
CA ILE A 36 14.80 10.60 20.13
C ILE A 36 14.73 10.28 18.64
N PHE A 37 15.78 9.67 18.10
CA PHE A 37 15.83 9.34 16.69
C PHE A 37 14.91 8.18 16.29
N ALA A 38 14.84 7.13 17.12
CA ALA A 38 13.89 6.04 16.90
C ALA A 38 12.45 6.58 16.91
N LYS A 39 12.15 7.53 17.81
CA LYS A 39 10.86 8.22 17.83
C LYS A 39 10.61 8.99 16.52
N GLU A 40 11.58 9.73 16.01
CA GLU A 40 11.46 10.48 14.75
C GLU A 40 11.15 9.54 13.56
N ILE A 41 11.84 8.39 13.46
CA ILE A 41 11.56 7.40 12.39
C ILE A 41 10.14 6.83 12.53
N VAL A 42 9.74 6.45 13.75
CA VAL A 42 8.42 5.88 13.99
C VAL A 42 7.33 6.88 13.64
N GLU A 43 7.47 8.14 14.03
CA GLU A 43 6.53 9.20 13.67
C GLU A 43 6.45 9.42 12.16
N MET A 44 7.60 9.40 11.46
CA MET A 44 7.66 9.48 10.00
C MET A 44 6.96 8.30 9.32
N GLU A 45 7.19 7.07 9.79
CA GLU A 45 6.60 5.87 9.20
C GLU A 45 5.09 5.81 9.48
N ILE A 46 4.64 6.25 10.65
CA ILE A 46 3.20 6.42 10.95
C ILE A 46 2.58 7.43 10.00
N ALA A 47 3.22 8.59 9.78
CA ALA A 47 2.72 9.61 8.87
C ALA A 47 2.65 9.10 7.42
N ARG A 48 3.68 8.36 6.98
CA ARG A 48 3.70 7.72 5.66
C ARG A 48 2.59 6.69 5.51
N HIS A 49 2.39 5.84 6.52
CA HIS A 49 1.32 4.84 6.52
C HIS A 49 -0.08 5.49 6.47
N ALA A 50 -0.27 6.59 7.19
CA ALA A 50 -1.51 7.37 7.14
C ALA A 50 -1.77 8.00 5.75
N ALA A 51 -0.71 8.24 4.97
CA ALA A 51 -0.77 8.71 3.58
C ALA A 51 -0.79 7.54 2.56
N ASP A 52 -1.50 6.46 2.89
CA ASP A 52 -1.64 5.24 2.09
C ASP A 52 -0.30 4.56 1.75
N GLY A 53 0.74 4.81 2.55
CA GLY A 53 2.10 4.28 2.34
C GLY A 53 2.87 4.91 1.18
N LEU A 54 2.21 5.66 0.29
CA LEU A 54 2.79 6.23 -0.93
C LEU A 54 3.11 7.72 -0.80
N GLY A 55 2.35 8.48 -0.01
CA GLY A 55 2.51 9.94 0.05
C GLY A 55 2.16 10.65 -1.27
N MET A 56 1.45 9.98 -2.17
CA MET A 56 0.98 10.50 -3.45
C MET A 56 -0.55 10.50 -3.49
N VAL A 57 -1.14 11.39 -4.29
CA VAL A 57 -2.60 11.47 -4.43
C VAL A 57 -3.09 10.37 -5.37
N ASP A 58 -4.02 9.53 -4.90
CA ASP A 58 -4.76 8.62 -5.76
C ASP A 58 -5.92 9.35 -6.46
N TYR A 59 -5.78 9.56 -7.77
CA TYR A 59 -6.81 10.18 -8.61
C TYR A 59 -7.90 9.21 -9.07
N ALA A 60 -7.67 7.90 -8.91
CA ALA A 60 -8.61 6.83 -9.22
C ALA A 60 -9.50 6.46 -8.02
N LEU A 61 -9.15 6.89 -6.81
CA LEU A 61 -9.87 6.62 -5.56
C LEU A 61 -11.38 6.90 -5.68
N GLY A 62 -12.20 5.90 -5.38
CA GLY A 62 -13.66 5.93 -5.50
C GLY A 62 -14.29 7.01 -4.62
N SER A 63 -13.88 7.09 -3.34
CA SER A 63 -14.32 8.14 -2.41
C SER A 63 -13.84 9.54 -2.82
N GLY A 64 -12.78 9.63 -3.62
CA GLY A 64 -12.27 10.87 -4.23
C GLY A 64 -12.99 11.28 -5.53
N GLY A 65 -13.93 10.47 -6.02
CA GLY A 65 -14.71 10.72 -7.23
C GLY A 65 -14.23 9.95 -8.47
N GLY A 66 -13.24 9.07 -8.34
CA GLY A 66 -12.89 8.11 -9.38
C GLY A 66 -13.99 7.07 -9.59
N LYS A 67 -14.11 6.53 -10.81
CA LYS A 67 -15.18 5.57 -11.13
C LYS A 67 -14.78 4.58 -12.21
N VAL A 68 -15.11 3.31 -12.01
CA VAL A 68 -15.08 2.30 -13.08
C VAL A 68 -16.23 2.54 -14.05
N VAL A 69 -15.91 2.84 -15.31
CA VAL A 69 -16.91 3.10 -16.36
C VAL A 69 -17.16 1.88 -17.23
N LYS A 70 -16.15 1.02 -17.42
CA LYS A 70 -16.26 -0.21 -18.20
C LYS A 70 -15.28 -1.26 -17.67
N HIS A 71 -15.61 -2.53 -17.79
CA HIS A 71 -14.72 -3.63 -17.44
C HIS A 71 -15.07 -4.89 -18.26
N SER A 72 -14.14 -5.83 -18.36
CA SER A 72 -14.40 -7.18 -18.88
C SER A 72 -15.48 -7.93 -18.07
N GLY A 73 -16.01 -9.04 -18.58
CA GLY A 73 -17.02 -9.85 -17.87
C GLY A 73 -16.63 -10.13 -16.42
N ALA A 74 -17.56 -9.94 -15.49
CA ALA A 74 -17.35 -10.26 -14.08
C ALA A 74 -17.39 -11.78 -13.88
N PHE A 75 -16.48 -12.33 -13.06
CA PHE A 75 -16.50 -13.75 -12.74
C PHE A 75 -17.78 -14.13 -12.00
N LYS A 76 -18.54 -15.08 -12.56
CA LYS A 76 -19.79 -15.58 -11.97
C LYS A 76 -19.52 -16.87 -11.21
N LYS A 77 -19.70 -16.84 -9.88
CA LYS A 77 -19.80 -18.10 -9.11
C LYS A 77 -21.09 -18.82 -9.52
N ALA A 78 -21.00 -20.12 -9.78
CA ALA A 78 -22.05 -20.96 -10.38
C ALA A 78 -23.37 -21.14 -9.56
N LYS A 79 -23.65 -20.31 -8.55
CA LYS A 79 -24.83 -20.45 -7.68
C LYS A 79 -25.47 -19.13 -7.23
N SER A 80 -25.22 -18.00 -7.90
CA SER A 80 -25.89 -16.75 -7.55
C SER A 80 -27.21 -16.62 -8.32
N ILE A 81 -28.33 -16.87 -7.64
CA ILE A 81 -29.70 -16.79 -8.19
C ILE A 81 -30.20 -15.33 -8.22
N LEU A 82 -29.51 -14.41 -7.53
CA LEU A 82 -29.88 -12.99 -7.45
C LEU A 82 -29.01 -12.15 -8.39
N PRO A 83 -29.58 -11.13 -9.06
CA PRO A 83 -28.80 -10.16 -9.83
C PRO A 83 -27.90 -9.37 -8.88
N ARG A 84 -26.65 -9.81 -8.76
CA ARG A 84 -25.65 -9.14 -7.93
C ARG A 84 -25.26 -7.84 -8.65
N ARG A 85 -25.37 -6.70 -7.97
CA ARG A 85 -24.85 -5.42 -8.47
C ARG A 85 -23.36 -5.60 -8.75
N SER A 86 -22.85 -4.93 -9.79
CA SER A 86 -21.42 -4.97 -10.11
C SER A 86 -20.66 -4.32 -8.95
N GLU A 87 -19.87 -5.12 -8.24
CA GLU A 87 -18.99 -4.69 -7.15
C GLU A 87 -17.66 -4.12 -7.70
N SER A 88 -17.66 -3.61 -8.95
CA SER A 88 -16.46 -3.08 -9.61
C SER A 88 -15.86 -1.86 -8.90
N HIS A 89 -16.67 -1.16 -8.08
CA HIS A 89 -16.21 -0.08 -7.20
C HIS A 89 -15.11 -0.53 -6.22
N LYS A 90 -15.10 -1.82 -5.83
CA LYS A 90 -14.06 -2.39 -4.95
C LYS A 90 -12.63 -2.32 -5.51
N MET A 91 -12.47 -2.11 -6.82
CA MET A 91 -11.14 -1.87 -7.41
C MET A 91 -10.53 -0.53 -7.02
N LEU A 92 -11.38 0.44 -6.65
CA LEU A 92 -11.02 1.83 -6.41
C LEU A 92 -11.22 2.21 -4.92
N GLU A 93 -11.42 1.22 -4.06
CA GLU A 93 -11.61 1.40 -2.62
C GLU A 93 -10.49 0.67 -1.87
N PRO A 94 -10.00 1.24 -0.76
CA PRO A 94 -8.91 0.63 -0.01
C PRO A 94 -9.39 -0.67 0.64
N SER A 95 -8.80 -1.80 0.25
CA SER A 95 -9.10 -3.12 0.83
C SER A 95 -8.38 -3.36 2.17
N PHE A 96 -7.35 -2.58 2.49
CA PHE A 96 -6.45 -2.77 3.64
C PHE A 96 -5.93 -4.21 3.76
N GLY A 97 -5.75 -4.91 2.64
CA GLY A 97 -5.26 -6.29 2.60
C GLY A 97 -6.27 -7.35 3.02
N GLN A 98 -7.56 -7.03 3.15
CA GLN A 98 -8.59 -8.00 3.53
C GLN A 98 -8.93 -8.97 2.38
N PRO A 99 -8.83 -10.29 2.58
CA PRO A 99 -9.21 -11.28 1.57
C PRO A 99 -10.69 -11.17 1.16
N GLY A 100 -10.93 -11.14 -0.15
CA GLY A 100 -12.29 -11.07 -0.72
C GLY A 100 -12.80 -9.66 -1.02
N GLU A 101 -12.09 -8.62 -0.58
CA GLU A 101 -12.33 -7.23 -0.95
C GLU A 101 -11.68 -6.89 -2.30
N CYS A 102 -12.07 -7.65 -3.33
CA CYS A 102 -11.61 -7.45 -4.71
C CYS A 102 -12.71 -7.77 -5.72
N PHE A 103 -12.53 -7.32 -6.96
CA PHE A 103 -13.43 -7.63 -8.06
C PHE A 103 -12.80 -8.62 -9.04
N ALA A 104 -13.37 -9.82 -9.13
CA ALA A 104 -12.88 -10.86 -10.02
C ALA A 104 -13.44 -10.69 -11.45
N LEU A 105 -12.52 -10.64 -12.43
CA LEU A 105 -12.85 -10.71 -13.85
C LEU A 105 -12.87 -12.18 -14.32
N GLU A 106 -13.65 -12.44 -15.37
CA GLU A 106 -13.71 -13.74 -16.01
C GLU A 106 -12.49 -13.97 -16.91
N GLY A 107 -11.88 -15.15 -16.79
CA GLY A 107 -10.68 -15.53 -17.53
C GLY A 107 -9.39 -14.93 -16.96
N SER A 108 -8.30 -15.08 -17.71
CA SER A 108 -6.96 -14.59 -17.36
C SER A 108 -6.56 -13.30 -18.07
N VAL A 109 -7.42 -12.79 -18.97
CA VAL A 109 -7.18 -11.58 -19.76
C VAL A 109 -8.41 -10.68 -19.68
N GLY A 110 -8.21 -9.40 -19.40
CA GLY A 110 -9.30 -8.45 -19.32
C GLY A 110 -8.82 -7.00 -19.31
N PHE A 111 -9.79 -6.09 -19.23
CA PHE A 111 -9.55 -4.66 -19.14
C PHE A 111 -10.49 -4.02 -18.11
N VAL A 112 -10.08 -2.85 -17.64
CA VAL A 112 -10.87 -1.95 -16.81
C VAL A 112 -10.63 -0.54 -17.32
N GLU A 113 -11.70 0.21 -17.48
CA GLU A 113 -11.68 1.62 -17.86
C GLU A 113 -12.12 2.44 -16.66
N ILE A 114 -11.23 3.34 -16.22
CA ILE A 114 -11.41 4.15 -15.03
C ILE A 114 -11.48 5.62 -15.44
N ARG A 115 -12.55 6.30 -15.03
CA ARG A 115 -12.62 7.75 -15.07
C ARG A 115 -12.00 8.30 -13.79
N LEU A 116 -10.91 9.04 -13.93
CA LEU A 116 -10.27 9.76 -12.83
C LEU A 116 -11.13 10.94 -12.36
N ARG A 117 -10.91 11.38 -11.12
CA ARG A 117 -11.62 12.54 -10.54
C ARG A 117 -11.39 13.86 -11.28
N THR A 118 -10.25 13.99 -11.96
CA THR A 118 -9.87 15.16 -12.78
C THR A 118 -8.89 14.73 -13.88
N GLY A 119 -8.73 15.57 -14.90
CA GLY A 119 -7.71 15.37 -15.93
C GLY A 119 -6.31 15.59 -15.35
N ILE A 120 -5.41 14.62 -15.58
CA ILE A 120 -4.02 14.65 -15.16
C ILE A 120 -3.12 14.11 -16.28
N VAL A 121 -1.81 14.35 -16.16
CA VAL A 121 -0.79 13.59 -16.87
C VAL A 121 -0.32 12.48 -15.93
N PRO A 122 -0.58 11.19 -16.22
CA PRO A 122 -0.19 10.10 -15.32
C PRO A 122 1.34 9.95 -15.26
N GLU A 123 1.89 9.94 -14.04
CA GLU A 123 3.32 9.69 -13.80
C GLU A 123 3.59 8.25 -13.34
N ALA A 124 2.66 7.68 -12.57
CA ALA A 124 2.77 6.35 -12.01
C ALA A 124 1.38 5.71 -11.82
N VAL A 125 1.37 4.38 -11.65
CA VAL A 125 0.19 3.59 -11.32
C VAL A 125 0.55 2.60 -10.21
N THR A 126 -0.40 2.35 -9.31
CA THR A 126 -0.25 1.35 -8.23
C THR A 126 -1.23 0.21 -8.46
N LEU A 127 -0.78 -1.03 -8.26
CA LEU A 127 -1.62 -2.21 -8.26
C LEU A 127 -1.29 -3.04 -7.02
N GLU A 128 -2.32 -3.33 -6.22
CA GLU A 128 -2.20 -4.06 -4.97
C GLU A 128 -2.92 -5.40 -5.01
N HIS A 129 -2.43 -6.35 -4.23
CA HIS A 129 -3.04 -7.65 -4.05
C HIS A 129 -2.81 -8.14 -2.63
N VAL A 130 -3.70 -9.00 -2.14
CA VAL A 130 -3.53 -9.64 -0.83
C VAL A 130 -2.23 -10.45 -0.77
N ASP A 131 -1.59 -10.44 0.41
CA ASP A 131 -0.35 -11.18 0.66
C ASP A 131 -0.58 -12.69 0.46
N LYS A 132 0.43 -13.36 -0.11
CA LYS A 132 0.46 -14.80 -0.30
C LYS A 132 0.22 -15.57 1.00
N TYR A 133 0.71 -15.06 2.14
CA TYR A 133 0.51 -15.71 3.43
C TYR A 133 -0.98 -15.83 3.81
N TRP A 134 -1.82 -14.85 3.45
CA TRP A 134 -3.27 -14.95 3.64
C TRP A 134 -3.92 -15.94 2.66
N THR A 135 -3.41 -16.02 1.42
CA THR A 135 -3.96 -16.98 0.44
C THR A 135 -3.71 -18.44 0.81
N SER A 136 -2.62 -18.76 1.52
CA SER A 136 -2.31 -20.11 1.99
C SER A 136 -3.26 -20.63 3.07
N TYR A 137 -3.86 -19.75 3.88
CA TYR A 137 -4.85 -20.13 4.90
C TYR A 137 -6.29 -20.14 4.38
N VAL A 138 -6.54 -19.53 3.21
CA VAL A 138 -7.85 -19.57 2.51
C VAL A 138 -7.95 -20.79 1.56
N LEU A 139 -6.85 -21.53 1.37
CA LEU A 139 -6.87 -22.84 0.73
C LEU A 139 -6.65 -23.94 1.78
N PRO A 140 -7.76 -24.50 2.29
CA PRO A 140 -7.89 -25.93 2.20
C PRO A 140 -9.21 -26.32 1.51
N LEU A 141 -9.13 -27.39 0.70
CA LEU A 141 -10.21 -28.16 0.07
C LEU A 141 -10.69 -27.68 -1.32
N ASN A 142 -9.93 -27.99 -2.36
CA ASN A 142 -10.17 -29.20 -3.20
C ASN A 142 -9.03 -29.40 -4.21
#